data_AF-A0A0S8B7I9-F1
#
_entry.id   AF-A0A0S8B7I9-F1
#
_cell.length_a   1.000
_cell.length_b   1.000
_cell.length_c   1.000
_cell.angle_alpha   90.00
_cell.angle_beta   90.00
_cell.angle_gamma   90.00
#
_symmetry.space_group_name_H-M   'P 1'
#
loop_
_entity.id
_entity.type
_entity.pdbx_description
1 polymer ?
#
loop_
_entity_poly.entity_id
_entity_poly.type
_entity_poly.pdbx_seq_one_letter_code
_entity_poly.pdbx_strand_id
1 'polypeptide(L)'
;MSMTESDRTDAASAAAQPDAATSTVMPGARLAQARSARGLTLEGVAQQLKFSPRQIAALEADRYDELPGIAVVRGMVRGYARLVELDAAPLLESLKDAVPVPDANRIAVRYSEPVPFSDASKRSNAVYVVFTLAVLAVAALVLVQWRQERPESAARMTFVA
;
A
#
# COMPACT_ATOMS: atom_id res chain seq x y z
N MET A 1 -46.79 19.60 60.06
CA MET A 1 -46.88 20.89 59.33
C MET A 1 -45.62 21.68 59.70
N SER A 2 -44.94 22.27 58.71
CA SER A 2 -43.59 22.89 58.73
C SER A 2 -42.45 21.85 58.64
N MET A 3 -41.72 21.59 57.54
CA MET A 3 -41.30 22.36 56.35
C MET A 3 -40.33 23.51 56.64
N THR A 4 -39.03 23.20 56.56
CA THR A 4 -37.89 23.98 55.98
C THR A 4 -36.62 23.13 56.19
N GLU A 5 -36.03 22.56 55.15
CA GLU A 5 -34.99 23.20 54.31
C GLU A 5 -33.69 23.41 55.11
N SER A 6 -32.83 22.38 55.13
CA SER A 6 -31.41 22.54 55.43
C SER A 6 -30.62 22.12 54.21
N ASP A 7 -30.35 23.18 53.46
CA ASP A 7 -29.43 23.36 52.36
C ASP A 7 -28.11 22.59 52.49
N ARG A 8 -27.73 21.96 51.37
CA ARG A 8 -26.40 22.08 50.75
C ARG A 8 -25.17 21.80 51.62
N THR A 9 -24.66 20.59 51.46
CA THR A 9 -23.21 20.34 51.41
C THR A 9 -23.04 19.39 50.22
N ASP A 10 -22.93 19.94 49.02
CA ASP A 10 -21.67 20.30 48.35
C ASP A 10 -20.60 19.19 48.36
N ALA A 11 -20.05 19.06 47.15
CA ALA A 11 -18.73 18.55 46.83
C ALA A 11 -18.57 17.02 46.81
N ALA A 12 -18.94 16.50 45.64
CA ALA A 12 -17.97 15.87 44.76
C ALA A 12 -17.19 14.69 45.36
N SER A 13 -17.84 13.52 45.32
CA SER A 13 -17.13 12.27 45.04
C SER A 13 -16.57 12.35 43.61
N ALA A 14 -15.53 13.16 43.44
CA ALA A 14 -14.59 13.06 42.35
C ALA A 14 -13.71 11.83 42.64
N ALA A 15 -14.31 10.65 42.52
CA ALA A 15 -13.55 9.45 42.22
C ALA A 15 -13.05 9.62 40.79
N ALA A 16 -11.91 10.30 40.68
CA ALA A 16 -11.08 10.33 39.51
C ALA A 16 -10.96 8.89 38.98
N GLN A 17 -11.48 8.65 37.79
CA GLN A 17 -10.96 7.60 36.92
C GLN A 17 -9.88 8.27 36.06
N PRO A 18 -8.59 8.12 36.42
CA PRO A 18 -7.50 8.55 35.57
C PRO A 18 -7.17 7.44 34.56
N ASP A 19 -8.15 6.98 33.78
CA ASP A 19 -7.97 5.88 32.82
C ASP A 19 -8.40 6.24 31.39
N ALA A 20 -8.55 7.53 31.08
CA ALA A 20 -8.41 7.96 29.69
C ALA A 20 -6.90 8.07 29.39
N ALA A 21 -6.26 6.90 29.40
CA ALA A 21 -4.91 6.70 28.92
C ALA A 21 -4.75 7.50 27.64
N THR A 22 -3.68 8.28 27.59
CA THR A 22 -3.11 8.88 26.39
C THR A 22 -2.66 7.73 25.48
N SER A 23 -3.62 6.97 24.94
CA SER A 23 -3.37 5.97 23.94
C SER A 23 -2.95 6.76 22.71
N THR A 24 -1.65 6.80 22.46
CA THR A 24 -1.07 7.19 21.17
C THR A 24 -1.97 6.59 20.10
N VAL A 25 -2.77 7.43 19.44
CA VAL A 25 -3.81 6.96 18.54
C VAL A 25 -3.10 6.37 17.35
N MET A 26 -3.06 5.04 17.27
CA MET A 26 -2.49 4.27 16.17
C MET A 26 -3.52 4.25 15.02
N PRO A 27 -3.29 5.01 13.94
CA PRO A 27 -4.28 5.14 12.87
C PRO A 27 -4.60 3.79 12.20
N GLY A 28 -3.59 2.94 12.02
CA GLY A 28 -3.72 1.60 11.46
C GLY A 28 -4.64 0.72 12.30
N ALA A 29 -4.37 0.64 13.60
CA ALA A 29 -5.18 -0.14 14.53
C ALA A 29 -6.66 0.30 14.54
N ARG A 30 -6.94 1.61 14.45
CA ARG A 30 -8.32 2.13 14.37
C ARG A 30 -9.03 1.71 13.08
N LEU A 31 -8.33 1.73 11.95
CA LEU A 31 -8.88 1.26 10.67
C LEU A 31 -9.18 -0.24 10.71
N ALA A 32 -8.29 -1.04 11.32
CA ALA A 32 -8.46 -2.48 11.49
C ALA A 32 -9.70 -2.81 12.35
N GLN A 33 -9.90 -2.07 13.44
CA GLN A 33 -11.06 -2.20 14.31
C GLN A 33 -12.36 -1.90 13.55
N ALA A 34 -12.40 -0.78 12.81
CA ALA A 34 -13.58 -0.39 12.05
C ALA A 34 -13.89 -1.36 10.90
N ARG A 35 -12.87 -1.91 10.23
CA ARG A 35 -13.03 -2.97 9.24
C ARG A 35 -13.69 -4.20 9.85
N SER A 36 -13.17 -4.64 10.99
CA SER A 36 -13.69 -5.83 11.70
C SER A 36 -15.12 -5.61 12.18
N ALA A 37 -15.44 -4.40 12.69
CA ALA A 37 -16.80 -4.03 13.09
C ALA A 37 -17.81 -4.05 11.94
N ARG A 38 -17.34 -3.81 10.70
CA ARG A 38 -18.16 -3.90 9.48
C ARG A 38 -18.19 -5.30 8.85
N GLY A 39 -17.52 -6.28 9.45
CA GLY A 39 -17.44 -7.64 8.90
C GLY A 39 -16.68 -7.71 7.56
N LEU A 40 -15.83 -6.72 7.27
CA LEU A 40 -15.05 -6.69 6.04
C LEU A 40 -13.78 -7.54 6.18
N THR A 41 -13.49 -8.37 5.18
CA THR A 41 -12.23 -9.11 5.12
C THR A 41 -11.08 -8.20 4.70
N LEU A 42 -9.87 -8.56 5.10
CA LEU A 42 -8.67 -7.82 4.73
C LEU A 42 -8.47 -7.83 3.21
N GLU A 43 -8.71 -8.99 2.58
CA GLU A 43 -8.66 -9.18 1.12
C GLU A 43 -9.72 -8.34 0.40
N GLY A 44 -10.93 -8.26 0.96
CA GLY A 44 -12.02 -7.45 0.41
C GLY A 44 -11.69 -5.97 0.42
N VAL A 45 -11.13 -5.47 1.53
CA VAL A 45 -10.63 -4.09 1.60
C VAL A 45 -9.49 -3.86 0.62
N ALA A 46 -8.52 -4.78 0.55
CA ALA A 46 -7.40 -4.69 -0.39
C ALA A 46 -7.88 -4.58 -1.84
N GLN A 47 -8.85 -5.40 -2.24
CA GLN A 47 -9.44 -5.37 -3.57
C GLN A 47 -10.15 -4.04 -3.85
N GLN A 48 -10.98 -3.56 -2.91
CA GLN A 48 -11.75 -2.32 -3.09
C GLN A 48 -10.85 -1.08 -3.16
N LEU A 49 -9.79 -1.03 -2.35
CA LEU A 49 -8.83 0.07 -2.33
C LEU A 49 -7.72 -0.08 -3.38
N LYS A 50 -7.69 -1.18 -4.14
CA LYS A 50 -6.67 -1.51 -5.15
C LYS A 50 -5.24 -1.56 -4.59
N PHE A 51 -5.11 -2.09 -3.38
CA PHE A 51 -3.82 -2.38 -2.75
C PHE A 51 -3.63 -3.89 -2.58
N SER A 52 -2.39 -4.33 -2.38
CA SER A 52 -2.15 -5.72 -2.02
C SER A 52 -2.60 -5.99 -0.57
N PRO A 53 -3.04 -7.22 -0.24
CA PRO A 53 -3.34 -7.62 1.14
C PRO A 53 -2.18 -7.31 2.10
N ARG A 54 -0.93 -7.50 1.65
CA ARG A 54 0.26 -7.17 2.44
C ARG A 54 0.32 -5.68 2.81
N GLN A 55 -0.01 -4.78 1.89
CA GLN A 55 0.00 -3.34 2.17
C GLN A 55 -1.11 -2.94 3.13
N ILE A 56 -2.30 -3.52 3.01
CA ILE A 56 -3.39 -3.28 3.97
C ILE A 56 -3.00 -3.81 5.36
N ALA A 57 -2.41 -5.00 5.45
CA ALA A 57 -1.91 -5.56 6.70
C ALA A 57 -0.79 -4.71 7.33
N ALA A 58 0.13 -4.18 6.52
CA ALA A 58 1.17 -3.27 7.00
C ALA A 58 0.58 -1.95 7.51
N LEU A 59 -0.41 -1.40 6.80
CA LEU A 59 -1.13 -0.20 7.22
C LEU A 59 -1.90 -0.42 8.54
N GLU A 60 -2.62 -1.53 8.68
CA GLU A 60 -3.35 -1.90 9.91
C GLU A 60 -2.42 -2.11 11.11
N ALA A 61 -1.15 -2.49 10.86
CA ALA A 61 -0.13 -2.68 11.86
C ALA A 61 0.77 -1.44 12.08
N ASP A 62 0.43 -0.30 11.49
CA ASP A 62 1.19 0.95 11.57
C ASP A 62 2.67 0.83 11.12
N ARG A 63 2.97 -0.17 10.27
CA ARG A 63 4.29 -0.42 9.68
C ARG A 63 4.47 0.39 8.40
N TYR A 64 4.61 1.70 8.55
CA TYR A 64 4.67 2.64 7.43
C TYR A 64 5.97 2.53 6.60
N ASP A 65 7.02 1.97 7.19
CA ASP A 65 8.31 1.67 6.57
C ASP A 65 8.23 0.58 5.49
N GLU A 66 7.25 -0.33 5.59
CA GLU A 66 6.98 -1.35 4.57
C GLU A 66 6.15 -0.82 3.38
N LEU A 67 5.73 0.44 3.40
CA LEU A 67 4.84 1.04 2.41
C LEU A 67 5.61 1.92 1.40
N PRO A 68 5.11 2.11 0.16
CA PRO A 68 5.84 2.77 -0.93
C PRO A 68 6.17 4.27 -0.73
N GLY A 69 5.81 4.87 0.40
CA GLY A 69 6.08 6.26 0.76
C GLY A 69 4.88 6.98 1.39
N ILE A 70 5.16 8.00 2.21
CA ILE A 70 4.16 8.66 3.09
C ILE A 70 3.00 9.34 2.34
N ALA A 71 3.23 9.79 1.09
CA ALA A 71 2.15 10.34 0.25
C ALA A 71 1.12 9.26 -0.11
N VAL A 72 1.58 8.05 -0.44
CA VAL A 72 0.71 6.89 -0.71
C VAL A 72 -0.01 6.49 0.57
N VAL A 73 0.69 6.48 1.72
CA VAL A 73 0.08 6.15 3.03
C VAL A 73 -1.07 7.09 3.38
N ARG A 74 -0.91 8.42 3.24
CA ARG A 74 -2.02 9.37 3.46
C ARG A 74 -3.21 9.10 2.53
N GLY A 75 -2.93 8.75 1.27
CA GLY A 75 -3.97 8.33 0.32
C GLY A 75 -4.70 7.07 0.77
N MET A 76 -3.95 6.07 1.22
CA MET A 76 -4.47 4.80 1.77
C MET A 76 -5.37 5.05 2.98
N VAL A 77 -4.90 5.82 3.97
CA VAL A 77 -5.68 6.16 5.18
C VAL A 77 -6.98 6.86 4.82
N ARG A 78 -6.95 7.85 3.92
CA ARG A 78 -8.15 8.57 3.50
C ARG A 78 -9.15 7.68 2.76
N GLY A 79 -8.68 6.86 1.82
CA GLY A 79 -9.52 5.93 1.07
C GLY A 79 -10.15 4.87 1.98
N TYR A 80 -9.36 4.33 2.90
CA TYR A 80 -9.81 3.32 3.84
C TYR A 80 -10.80 3.91 4.85
N ALA A 81 -10.51 5.05 5.47
CA ALA A 81 -11.44 5.73 6.38
C ALA A 81 -12.80 5.96 5.70
N ARG A 82 -12.83 6.40 4.44
CA ARG A 82 -14.06 6.53 3.67
C ARG A 82 -14.80 5.20 3.50
N LEU A 83 -14.08 4.11 3.21
CA LEU A 83 -14.67 2.78 3.04
C LEU A 83 -15.33 2.27 4.34
N VAL A 84 -14.74 2.57 5.50
CA VAL A 84 -15.28 2.19 6.81
C VAL A 84 -16.13 3.28 7.46
N GLU A 85 -16.43 4.35 6.73
CA GLU A 85 -17.16 5.57 7.15
C GLU A 85 -16.64 6.17 8.47
N LEU A 86 -15.32 6.19 8.64
CA LEU A 86 -14.65 6.97 9.68
C LEU A 86 -14.25 8.34 9.16
N ASP A 87 -14.16 9.32 10.07
CA ASP A 87 -13.52 10.58 9.77
C ASP A 87 -12.00 10.38 9.59
N ALA A 88 -11.51 10.79 8.42
CA ALA A 88 -10.10 10.70 8.07
C ALA A 88 -9.25 11.79 8.73
N ALA A 89 -9.83 12.95 9.07
CA ALA A 89 -9.09 14.09 9.63
C ALA A 89 -8.29 13.73 10.89
N PRO A 90 -8.87 13.12 11.94
CA PRO A 90 -8.12 12.76 13.15
C PRO A 90 -7.05 11.68 12.89
N LEU A 91 -7.31 10.74 11.98
CA LEU A 91 -6.34 9.69 11.62
C LEU A 91 -5.13 10.26 10.88
N LEU A 92 -5.37 11.23 10.00
CA LEU A 92 -4.31 11.91 9.25
C LEU A 92 -3.49 12.85 10.15
N GLU A 93 -4.09 13.43 11.19
CA GLU A 93 -3.35 14.23 12.16
C GLU A 93 -2.38 13.36 12.96
N SER A 94 -2.87 12.25 13.52
CA SER A 94 -2.02 11.29 14.24
C SER A 94 -0.90 10.69 13.37
N LEU A 95 -1.12 10.60 12.05
CA LEU A 95 -0.09 10.14 11.11
C LEU A 95 1.06 11.15 10.93
N LYS A 96 0.81 12.46 11.08
CA LYS A 96 1.88 13.49 11.00
C LYS A 96 2.87 13.35 12.15
N ASP A 97 2.38 12.97 13.33
CA ASP A 97 3.21 12.75 14.51
C ASP A 97 4.00 11.44 14.41
N ALA A 98 3.43 10.42 13.75
CA ALA A 98 4.05 9.11 13.57
C ALA A 98 5.13 9.08 12.47
N VAL A 99 5.04 9.95 11.45
CA VAL A 99 6.00 9.98 10.33
C VAL A 99 6.41 11.43 10.04
N PRO A 100 7.70 11.80 10.22
CA PRO A 100 8.19 13.14 9.90
C PRO A 100 7.94 13.48 8.44
N VAL A 101 7.00 14.38 8.19
CA VAL A 101 6.71 14.89 6.84
C VAL A 101 7.71 16.00 6.52
N PRO A 102 8.46 15.94 5.40
CA PRO A 102 9.18 17.12 4.93
C PRO A 102 8.14 18.18 4.55
N ASP A 103 8.28 19.37 5.15
CA ASP A 103 7.42 20.55 5.01
C ASP A 103 6.60 20.63 3.70
N ALA A 104 5.32 21.00 3.80
CA ALA A 104 4.46 21.23 2.64
C ALA A 104 5.05 22.25 1.65
N ASN A 105 5.88 23.17 2.13
CA ASN A 105 6.65 24.12 1.30
C ASN A 105 7.66 23.42 0.36
N ARG A 106 8.16 22.23 0.72
CA ARG A 106 9.03 21.40 -0.15
C ARG A 106 8.25 20.59 -1.19
N ILE A 107 6.95 20.37 -0.99
CA ILE A 107 6.09 19.64 -1.95
C ILE A 107 5.84 20.50 -3.21
N ALA A 108 5.67 21.82 -3.05
CA ALA A 108 5.57 22.75 -4.16
C ALA A 108 6.88 22.82 -4.99
N VAL A 109 8.03 22.69 -4.34
CA VAL A 109 9.36 22.67 -5.01
C VAL A 109 9.62 21.32 -5.71
N ARG A 110 9.13 20.20 -5.15
CA ARG A 110 9.28 18.84 -5.71
C ARG A 110 8.47 18.57 -6.98
N TYR A 111 7.51 19.43 -7.35
CA TYR A 111 6.75 19.24 -8.60
C TYR A 111 7.62 19.48 -9.86
N SER A 112 8.79 20.12 -9.71
CA SER A 112 9.77 20.34 -10.78
C SER A 112 10.80 19.22 -10.92
N GLU A 113 10.76 18.19 -10.07
CA GLU A 113 11.76 17.11 -10.07
C GLU A 113 11.08 15.82 -10.53
N PRO A 114 11.60 15.13 -11.56
CA PRO A 114 10.99 13.89 -12.04
C PRO A 114 10.91 12.88 -10.91
N VAL A 115 9.68 12.49 -10.57
CA VAL A 115 9.36 11.60 -9.45
C VAL A 115 10.12 10.28 -9.63
N PRO A 116 11.04 9.91 -8.73
CA PRO A 116 11.69 8.61 -8.80
C PRO A 116 10.64 7.56 -8.39
N PHE A 117 10.12 6.84 -9.37
CA PHE A 117 9.28 5.67 -9.11
C PHE A 117 10.08 4.67 -8.27
N SER A 118 9.48 4.21 -7.18
CA SER A 118 10.08 3.29 -6.22
C SER A 118 10.51 1.99 -6.91
N ASP A 119 11.76 1.60 -6.66
CA ASP A 119 12.49 0.54 -7.37
C ASP A 119 12.02 -0.90 -7.08
N ALA A 120 10.96 -1.07 -6.29
CA ALA A 120 10.39 -2.38 -5.98
C ALA A 120 9.83 -3.10 -7.23
N SER A 121 9.50 -2.36 -8.29
CA SER A 121 9.02 -2.88 -9.58
C SER A 121 10.14 -3.33 -10.52
N LYS A 122 11.40 -2.93 -10.29
CA LYS A 122 12.52 -3.24 -11.20
C LYS A 122 12.88 -4.73 -11.23
N ARG A 123 12.76 -5.42 -10.09
CA ARG A 123 13.12 -6.86 -10.00
C ARG A 123 12.19 -7.77 -10.81
N SER A 124 10.90 -7.46 -10.88
CA SER A 124 9.94 -8.25 -11.68
C SER A 124 10.14 -7.98 -13.17
N ASN A 125 10.29 -6.70 -13.54
CA ASN A 125 10.46 -6.29 -14.92
C ASN A 125 11.78 -6.81 -15.53
N ALA A 126 12.86 -6.86 -14.76
CA ALA A 126 14.13 -7.42 -15.21
C ALA A 126 14.03 -8.92 -15.56
N VAL A 127 13.28 -9.71 -14.78
CA VAL A 127 13.06 -11.13 -15.06
C VAL A 127 12.29 -11.32 -16.37
N TYR A 128 11.26 -10.52 -16.61
CA TYR A 128 10.51 -10.59 -17.88
C TYR A 128 11.36 -10.16 -19.09
N VAL A 129 12.23 -9.16 -18.95
CA VAL A 129 13.15 -8.72 -20.01
C VAL A 129 14.18 -9.80 -20.33
N VAL A 130 14.79 -10.41 -19.30
CA VAL A 130 15.77 -11.50 -19.51
C VAL A 130 15.08 -12.72 -20.15
N PHE A 131 13.88 -13.07 -19.68
CA PHE A 131 13.11 -14.17 -20.25
C PHE A 131 12.74 -13.92 -21.72
N THR A 132 12.26 -12.73 -22.06
CA THR A 132 11.93 -12.38 -23.46
C THR A 132 13.17 -12.39 -24.36
N LEU A 133 14.30 -11.85 -23.90
CA LEU A 133 15.55 -11.91 -24.64
C LEU A 133 16.03 -13.36 -24.86
N ALA A 134 15.91 -14.22 -23.85
CA ALA A 134 16.26 -15.64 -23.98
C ALA A 134 15.37 -16.35 -25.00
N VAL A 135 14.06 -16.13 -24.97
CA VAL A 135 13.10 -16.71 -25.94
C VAL A 135 13.41 -16.24 -27.35
N LEU A 136 13.70 -14.95 -27.55
CA LEU A 136 14.07 -14.40 -28.86
C LEU A 136 15.39 -14.98 -29.38
N ALA A 137 16.39 -15.16 -28.51
CA ALA A 137 17.67 -15.77 -28.88
C ALA A 137 17.50 -17.23 -29.33
N VAL A 138 16.68 -18.01 -28.61
CA VAL A 138 16.37 -19.40 -28.99
C VAL A 138 15.62 -19.44 -30.32
N ALA A 139 14.60 -18.60 -30.51
CA ALA A 139 13.85 -18.53 -31.76
C ALA A 139 14.75 -18.15 -32.95
N ALA A 140 15.67 -17.19 -32.76
CA ALA A 140 16.65 -16.82 -33.78
C ALA A 140 17.61 -17.98 -34.10
N LEU A 141 18.08 -18.72 -33.09
CA LEU A 141 18.94 -19.89 -33.28
C LEU A 141 18.23 -20.98 -34.09
N VAL A 142 16.96 -21.26 -33.79
CA VAL A 142 16.12 -22.21 -34.54
C VAL A 142 15.94 -21.75 -35.98
N LEU A 143 15.66 -20.47 -36.22
CA LEU A 143 15.54 -19.90 -37.58
C LEU A 143 16.84 -20.03 -38.38
N VAL A 144 18.00 -19.84 -37.73
CA VAL A 144 19.31 -20.00 -38.35
C VAL A 144 19.60 -21.46 -38.68
N GLN A 145 19.33 -22.39 -37.75
CA GLN A 145 19.44 -23.83 -38.02
C GLN A 145 18.55 -24.24 -39.19
N TRP A 146 17.29 -23.78 -39.21
CA TRP A 146 16.35 -24.08 -40.30
C TRP A 146 16.78 -23.49 -41.66
N ARG A 147 17.50 -22.36 -41.65
CA ARG A 147 18.14 -21.80 -42.85
C ARG A 147 19.35 -22.64 -43.29
N GLN A 148 20.12 -23.15 -42.35
CA GLN A 148 21.29 -23.99 -42.63
C GLN A 148 20.93 -25.41 -43.03
N GLU A 149 19.78 -25.92 -42.58
CA GLU A 149 19.13 -27.18 -43.00
C GLU A 149 18.50 -27.08 -44.41
N ARG A 150 18.72 -25.97 -45.11
CA ARG A 150 18.56 -25.90 -46.57
C ARG A 150 19.88 -26.11 -47.37
N PRO A 151 20.77 -27.10 -47.09
CA PRO A 151 21.80 -27.45 -48.03
C PRO A 151 21.27 -28.56 -48.95
N GLU A 152 20.97 -28.17 -50.19
CA GLU A 152 21.36 -28.94 -51.38
C GLU A 152 20.94 -30.42 -51.50
N SER A 153 19.66 -30.76 -51.28
CA SER A 153 19.14 -32.04 -51.82
C SER A 153 18.87 -31.98 -53.34
N ALA A 154 19.21 -30.88 -54.02
CA ALA A 154 18.96 -30.69 -55.45
C ALA A 154 20.22 -30.77 -56.35
N ALA A 155 21.39 -31.11 -55.81
CA ALA A 155 22.66 -31.13 -56.57
C ALA A 155 23.23 -32.56 -56.81
N ARG A 156 22.46 -33.61 -56.55
CA ARG A 156 22.82 -35.02 -56.86
C ARG A 156 21.71 -35.75 -57.62
N MET A 157 21.23 -35.17 -58.71
CA MET A 157 20.69 -35.96 -59.82
C MET A 157 21.39 -35.54 -61.10
N THR A 158 22.71 -35.71 -61.08
CA THR A 158 23.58 -35.61 -62.25
C THR A 158 23.33 -36.84 -63.12
N PHE A 159 22.67 -36.60 -64.24
CA PHE A 159 22.86 -37.22 -65.56
C PHE A 159 23.69 -38.53 -65.60
N VAL A 160 23.04 -39.66 -65.92
CA VAL A 160 23.65 -40.83 -66.57
C VAL A 160 22.89 -41.06 -67.88
N ALA A 161 23.68 -41.32 -68.91
CA ALA A 161 23.40 -41.24 -70.35
C ALA A 161 22.30 -42.16 -70.88
#